data_AF-A0A9W7YQK0-F1
#
_entry.id   AF-A0A9W7YQK0-F1
#
_cell.length_a   1.000
_cell.length_b   1.000
_cell.length_c   1.000
_cell.angle_alpha   90.00
_cell.angle_beta   90.00
_cell.angle_gamma   90.00
#
_symmetry.space_group_name_H-M   'P 1'
#
loop_
_entity.id
_entity.type
_entity.pdbx_description
1 polymer ?
#
loop_
_entity_poly.entity_id
_entity_poly.type
_entity_poly.pdbx_seq_one_letter_code
_entity_poly.pdbx_strand_id
1 'polypeptide(L)'
;MAPATSSSFQASEQTDLMLHSHLIQWISFQSSSEDPSTPASHEPEIQSGISALVGFVDEALAEIAADTVHDISMHKLSTFQKAESIATDNDSYQQFEVALTMDTGSCTDIVPDHKDAVMMVAVKQFAQEQHRACRYLAYCTRKLFTTQLNRRFAWGLTACGTTVRACLFAHDKVLSSEAMDVSTSDGRRVFVELLTNWTMCESWRLGYDPTIRYDADLKHWEIDAYDSETQLTRSYICENICCNAYSIFGRHTRCFVAREKTADPASAADQDSPKVLIKDSWTHPISPGSDVARDEVAYLREIRDELAKDNTLNGTYPRLEAGGMVQIMCSDGVADDTTQLILEDIAEDTRAK
;
A
#
# COMPACT_ATOMS: atom_id res chain seq x y z
N MET A 1 -0.64 9.13 -51.72
CA MET A 1 -0.28 8.30 -50.55
C MET A 1 0.97 8.92 -49.93
N ALA A 2 0.81 9.60 -48.79
CA ALA A 2 1.94 10.11 -48.02
C ALA A 2 2.50 8.98 -47.15
N PRO A 3 3.82 8.87 -46.94
CA PRO A 3 4.39 7.90 -46.02
C PRO A 3 4.29 8.47 -44.61
N ALA A 4 3.31 8.02 -43.84
CA ALA A 4 3.33 8.11 -42.38
C ALA A 4 3.75 6.72 -41.88
N THR A 5 4.95 6.59 -41.29
CA THR A 5 5.35 5.47 -40.38
C THR A 5 6.80 5.50 -39.90
N SER A 6 7.73 6.30 -40.46
CA SER A 6 9.15 6.16 -40.05
C SER A 6 9.54 6.87 -38.75
N SER A 7 8.85 7.94 -38.33
CA SER A 7 9.28 8.72 -37.15
C SER A 7 8.77 8.16 -35.82
N SER A 8 7.62 7.47 -35.79
CA SER A 8 7.11 6.84 -34.57
C SER A 8 7.89 5.58 -34.20
N PHE A 9 8.39 4.85 -35.21
CA PHE A 9 9.20 3.65 -35.02
C PHE A 9 10.62 3.98 -34.53
N GLN A 10 11.24 5.03 -35.08
CA GLN A 10 12.54 5.51 -34.61
C GLN A 10 12.49 6.08 -33.18
N ALA A 11 11.35 6.68 -32.79
CA ALA A 11 11.16 7.19 -31.44
C ALA A 11 11.01 6.05 -30.41
N SER A 12 10.32 4.95 -30.74
CA SER A 12 10.23 3.80 -29.83
C SER A 12 11.58 3.09 -29.68
N GLU A 13 12.28 2.77 -30.78
CA GLU A 13 13.61 2.15 -30.74
C GLU A 13 14.62 2.97 -29.93
N GLN A 14 14.58 4.30 -30.05
CA GLN A 14 15.49 5.18 -29.33
C GLN A 14 15.15 5.27 -27.84
N THR A 15 13.87 5.12 -27.47
CA THR A 15 13.43 5.09 -26.08
C THR A 15 13.82 3.76 -25.42
N ASP A 16 13.66 2.64 -26.14
CA ASP A 16 14.04 1.30 -25.66
C ASP A 16 15.55 1.20 -25.44
N LEU A 17 16.35 1.73 -26.36
CA LEU A 17 17.81 1.76 -26.23
C LEU A 17 18.27 2.59 -25.02
N MET A 18 17.59 3.70 -24.71
CA MET A 18 17.89 4.48 -23.51
C MET A 18 17.52 3.72 -22.23
N LEU A 19 16.34 3.11 -22.17
CA LEU A 19 15.91 2.31 -21.02
C LEU A 19 16.89 1.16 -20.73
N HIS A 20 17.26 0.41 -21.78
CA HIS A 20 18.25 -0.66 -21.66
C HIS A 20 19.61 -0.14 -21.18
N SER A 21 20.05 1.03 -21.64
CA SER A 21 21.32 1.61 -21.21
C SER A 21 21.32 1.96 -19.71
N HIS A 22 20.22 2.54 -19.19
CA HIS A 22 20.08 2.86 -17.78
C HIS A 22 20.05 1.60 -16.90
N LEU A 23 19.35 0.55 -17.35
CA LEU A 23 19.34 -0.73 -16.65
C LEU A 23 20.74 -1.34 -16.58
N ILE A 24 21.45 -1.41 -17.72
CA ILE A 24 22.80 -1.98 -17.78
C ILE A 24 23.78 -1.20 -16.90
N GLN A 25 23.70 0.14 -16.90
CA GLN A 25 24.51 0.99 -16.04
C GLN A 25 24.27 0.69 -14.56
N TRP A 26 23.01 0.57 -14.14
CA TRP A 26 22.68 0.30 -12.74
C TRP A 26 23.13 -1.10 -12.28
N ILE A 27 22.87 -2.15 -13.05
CA ILE A 27 23.27 -3.51 -12.64
C ILE A 27 24.79 -3.71 -12.67
N SER A 28 25.50 -2.90 -13.48
CA SER A 28 26.96 -2.90 -13.55
C SER A 28 27.60 -1.91 -12.57
N PHE A 29 26.79 -1.21 -11.77
CA PHE A 29 27.25 -0.20 -10.84
C PHE A 29 28.19 -0.83 -9.80
N GLN A 30 29.43 -0.35 -9.77
CA GLN A 30 30.37 -0.69 -8.72
C GLN A 30 30.41 0.48 -7.75
N SER A 31 30.04 0.25 -6.50
CA SER A 31 30.25 1.24 -5.44
C SER A 31 31.76 1.41 -5.25
N SER A 32 32.36 2.40 -5.91
CA SER A 32 33.70 2.85 -5.52
C SER A 32 33.61 3.32 -4.07
N SER A 33 34.60 2.94 -3.26
CA SER A 33 34.67 3.29 -1.83
C SER A 33 35.05 4.76 -1.64
N GLU A 34 34.35 5.66 -2.32
CA GLU A 34 34.61 7.09 -2.19
C GLU A 34 33.95 7.63 -0.92
N ASP A 35 34.66 8.58 -0.34
CA ASP A 35 34.35 9.21 0.93
C ASP A 35 32.88 9.70 0.95
N PRO A 36 32.06 9.33 1.96
CA PRO A 36 30.65 9.73 2.08
C PRO A 36 30.45 11.26 2.22
N SER A 37 31.52 12.05 2.22
CA SER A 37 31.48 13.51 2.14
C SER A 37 31.37 14.07 0.70
N THR A 38 31.41 13.23 -0.34
CA THR A 38 31.31 13.63 -1.76
C THR A 38 29.84 13.69 -2.21
N PRO A 39 29.37 14.75 -2.90
CA PRO A 39 27.95 14.94 -3.22
C PRO A 39 27.38 13.84 -4.15
N ALA A 40 26.08 13.57 -3.97
CA ALA A 40 25.28 12.50 -4.58
C ALA A 40 25.24 12.50 -6.13
N SER A 41 26.32 12.07 -6.78
CA SER A 41 26.43 12.12 -8.25
C SER A 41 25.69 10.99 -8.96
N HIS A 42 25.35 9.90 -8.27
CA HIS A 42 24.82 8.68 -8.92
C HIS A 42 23.41 8.24 -8.47
N GLU A 43 22.78 8.91 -7.49
CA GLU A 43 21.38 8.58 -7.12
C GLU A 43 20.39 8.69 -8.31
N PRO A 44 20.49 9.72 -9.19
CA PRO A 44 19.63 9.80 -10.38
C PRO A 44 19.81 8.61 -11.33
N GLU A 45 21.03 8.09 -11.48
CA GLU A 45 21.31 6.93 -12.33
C GLU A 45 20.67 5.66 -11.77
N ILE A 46 20.72 5.47 -10.45
CA ILE A 46 20.05 4.35 -9.77
C ILE A 46 18.52 4.48 -9.91
N GLN A 47 17.96 5.68 -9.74
CA GLN A 47 16.53 5.95 -9.93
C GLN A 47 16.10 5.60 -11.36
N SER A 48 16.84 6.06 -12.37
CA SER A 48 16.60 5.70 -13.77
C SER A 48 16.73 4.20 -14.02
N GLY A 49 17.70 3.53 -13.40
CA GLY A 49 17.89 2.08 -13.49
C GLY A 49 16.69 1.29 -12.94
N ILE A 50 16.17 1.68 -11.77
CA ILE A 50 14.98 1.06 -11.18
C ILE A 50 13.75 1.28 -12.07
N SER A 51 13.53 2.53 -12.51
CA SER A 51 12.44 2.86 -13.44
C SER A 51 12.52 2.05 -14.73
N ALA A 52 13.73 1.88 -15.29
CA ALA A 52 13.95 1.07 -16.48
C ALA A 52 13.67 -0.42 -16.24
N LEU A 53 14.10 -0.99 -15.11
CA LEU A 53 13.81 -2.38 -14.78
C LEU A 53 12.30 -2.62 -14.61
N VAL A 54 11.61 -1.73 -13.90
CA VAL A 54 10.17 -1.83 -13.70
C VAL A 54 9.43 -1.73 -15.03
N GLY A 55 9.80 -0.79 -15.89
CA GLY A 55 9.21 -0.66 -17.23
C GLY A 55 9.45 -1.91 -18.09
N PHE A 56 10.67 -2.46 -18.07
CA PHE A 56 10.99 -3.70 -18.76
C PHE A 56 10.14 -4.89 -18.28
N VAL A 57 9.95 -5.03 -16.96
CA VAL A 57 9.10 -6.09 -16.40
C VAL A 57 7.63 -5.89 -16.81
N ASP A 58 7.10 -4.66 -16.73
CA ASP A 58 5.73 -4.35 -17.15
C ASP A 58 5.48 -4.70 -18.63
N GLU A 59 6.40 -4.31 -19.51
CA GLU A 59 6.33 -4.59 -20.95
C GLU A 59 6.39 -6.10 -21.23
N ALA A 60 7.34 -6.82 -20.63
CA ALA A 60 7.46 -8.26 -20.78
C ALA A 60 6.20 -8.99 -20.29
N LEU A 61 5.60 -8.54 -19.20
CA LEU A 61 4.34 -9.11 -18.70
C LEU A 61 3.17 -8.80 -19.63
N ALA A 62 3.10 -7.60 -20.22
CA ALA A 62 2.07 -7.25 -21.19
C ALA A 62 2.15 -8.11 -22.46
N GLU A 63 3.36 -8.39 -22.95
CA GLU A 63 3.58 -9.32 -24.08
C GLU A 63 3.10 -10.73 -23.75
N ILE A 64 3.49 -11.25 -22.58
CA ILE A 64 3.04 -12.58 -22.12
C ILE A 64 1.51 -12.62 -21.98
N ALA A 65 0.89 -11.57 -21.43
CA ALA A 65 -0.56 -11.48 -21.29
C ALA A 65 -1.26 -11.59 -22.65
N ALA A 66 -0.75 -10.86 -23.65
CA ALA A 66 -1.33 -10.82 -25.00
C ALA A 66 -1.26 -12.19 -25.71
N ASP A 67 -0.22 -12.97 -25.42
CA ASP A 67 -0.03 -14.32 -25.98
C ASP A 67 -0.79 -15.41 -25.23
N THR A 68 -1.34 -15.11 -24.04
CA THR A 68 -2.03 -16.11 -23.21
C THR A 68 -3.50 -16.24 -23.62
N VAL A 69 -3.98 -17.48 -23.75
CA VAL A 69 -5.40 -17.79 -24.10
C VAL A 69 -6.37 -17.42 -22.97
N HIS A 70 -5.84 -17.21 -21.76
CA HIS A 70 -6.60 -16.86 -20.56
C HIS A 70 -6.50 -15.36 -20.29
N ASP A 71 -7.63 -14.75 -19.95
CA ASP A 71 -7.72 -13.35 -19.55
C ASP A 71 -7.13 -13.21 -18.13
N ILE A 72 -5.80 -13.05 -18.03
CA ILE A 72 -5.11 -12.82 -16.76
C ILE A 72 -5.15 -11.32 -16.49
N SER A 73 -5.87 -10.91 -15.44
CA SER A 73 -5.86 -9.54 -14.98
C SER A 73 -4.53 -9.24 -14.28
N MET A 74 -3.71 -8.40 -14.89
CA MET A 74 -2.48 -7.90 -14.29
C MET A 74 -2.55 -6.38 -14.11
N HIS A 75 -2.12 -5.93 -12.94
CA HIS A 75 -1.90 -4.52 -12.66
C HIS A 75 -0.72 -4.00 -13.48
N LYS A 76 -0.90 -2.86 -14.15
CA LYS A 76 0.19 -2.21 -14.87
C LYS A 76 1.14 -1.54 -13.88
N LEU A 77 2.41 -1.95 -13.85
CA LEU A 77 3.43 -1.32 -13.03
C LEU A 77 4.00 -0.10 -13.73
N SER A 78 4.07 1.01 -13.00
CA SER A 78 4.73 2.22 -13.49
C SER A 78 5.47 2.90 -12.35
N THR A 79 6.54 3.62 -12.69
CA THR A 79 7.21 4.50 -11.74
C THR A 79 6.83 5.94 -12.03
N PHE A 80 6.68 6.74 -10.98
CA PHE A 80 6.62 8.18 -11.10
C PHE A 80 7.62 8.84 -10.15
N GLN A 81 8.16 9.97 -10.61
CA GLN A 81 9.14 10.78 -9.89
C GLN A 81 8.56 12.20 -9.76
N LYS A 82 8.69 12.82 -8.58
CA LYS A 82 8.25 14.20 -8.40
C LYS A 82 9.42 15.14 -8.73
N ALA A 83 9.23 16.00 -9.74
CA ALA A 83 10.22 17.00 -10.14
C ALA A 83 10.65 17.88 -8.95
N GLU A 84 11.94 18.19 -8.88
CA GLU A 84 12.58 19.05 -7.87
C GLU A 84 11.82 20.37 -7.70
N SER A 85 11.06 20.51 -6.61
CA SER A 85 10.74 21.84 -6.11
C SER A 85 11.85 22.24 -5.16
N ILE A 86 12.62 23.26 -5.52
CA ILE A 86 13.71 23.85 -4.74
C ILE A 86 13.27 23.97 -3.27
N ALA A 87 13.83 23.12 -2.42
CA ALA A 87 13.56 23.14 -1.00
C ALA A 87 14.18 24.40 -0.41
N THR A 88 13.35 25.33 0.04
CA THR A 88 13.77 26.35 1.00
C THR A 88 13.93 25.67 2.35
N ASP A 89 15.06 25.94 3.01
CA ASP A 89 15.50 25.38 4.29
C ASP A 89 14.36 25.25 5.32
N ASN A 90 13.77 24.05 5.41
CA ASN A 90 13.29 23.40 6.63
C ASN A 90 12.57 22.07 6.39
N ASP A 91 12.33 21.64 5.15
CA ASP A 91 11.49 20.47 4.87
C ASP A 91 12.10 19.55 3.78
N SER A 92 13.35 19.11 4.00
CA SER A 92 14.13 18.25 3.09
C SER A 92 13.54 16.85 2.81
N TYR A 93 12.32 16.58 3.26
CA TYR A 93 11.60 15.31 3.11
C TYR A 93 10.37 15.45 2.20
N GLN A 94 10.17 16.58 1.51
CA GLN A 94 9.02 16.78 0.62
C GLN A 94 9.17 16.16 -0.78
N GLN A 95 10.34 15.61 -1.12
CA GLN A 95 10.59 15.04 -2.43
C GLN A 95 10.53 13.51 -2.37
N PHE A 96 9.69 12.91 -3.23
CA PHE A 96 9.62 11.48 -3.46
C PHE A 96 10.69 11.05 -4.45
N GLU A 97 11.52 10.08 -4.08
CA GLU A 97 12.61 9.60 -4.94
C GLU A 97 12.03 8.78 -6.11
N VAL A 98 11.34 7.67 -5.81
CA VAL A 98 10.54 6.93 -6.78
C VAL A 98 9.29 6.39 -6.08
N ALA A 99 8.15 6.37 -6.76
CA ALA A 99 6.94 5.69 -6.30
C ALA A 99 6.41 4.79 -7.40
N LEU A 100 5.87 3.64 -7.00
CA LEU A 100 5.27 2.68 -7.92
C LEU A 100 3.76 2.82 -7.86
N THR A 101 3.15 2.93 -9.03
CA THR A 101 1.71 3.00 -9.25
C THR A 101 1.25 1.74 -9.94
N MET A 102 0.01 1.35 -9.63
CA MET A 102 -0.69 0.30 -10.36
C MET A 102 -1.93 0.88 -10.98
N ASP A 103 -2.04 0.79 -12.30
CA ASP A 103 -3.26 1.17 -13.01
C ASP A 103 -4.17 -0.06 -13.14
N THR A 104 -5.45 0.11 -12.79
CA THR A 104 -6.53 -0.86 -13.03
C THR A 104 -7.31 -0.56 -14.31
N GLY A 105 -6.86 0.39 -15.13
CA GLY A 105 -7.38 0.67 -16.47
C GLY A 105 -8.29 1.90 -16.58
N SER A 106 -8.12 2.95 -15.78
CA SER A 106 -8.94 4.17 -15.90
C SER A 106 -8.14 5.44 -16.22
N CYS A 107 -8.41 6.00 -17.40
CA CYS A 107 -8.09 7.35 -17.89
C CYS A 107 -6.62 7.79 -17.77
N THR A 108 -5.88 7.55 -18.85
CA THR A 108 -4.57 8.14 -19.17
C THR A 108 -4.71 9.66 -19.28
N ASP A 109 -4.07 10.41 -18.37
CA ASP A 109 -3.60 11.80 -18.49
C ASP A 109 -3.44 12.50 -17.12
N ILE A 110 -3.78 11.83 -16.01
CA ILE A 110 -3.57 12.37 -14.66
C ILE A 110 -2.11 12.11 -14.23
N VAL A 111 -1.38 13.17 -13.90
CA VAL A 111 -0.07 13.06 -13.26
C VAL A 111 -0.26 12.37 -11.90
N PRO A 112 0.36 11.20 -11.66
CA PRO A 112 0.18 10.48 -10.42
C PRO A 112 0.59 11.33 -9.21
N ASP A 113 -0.20 11.26 -8.15
CA ASP A 113 0.08 11.90 -6.87
C ASP A 113 0.29 10.84 -5.78
N HIS A 114 0.74 11.26 -4.60
CA HIS A 114 1.00 10.36 -3.45
C HIS A 114 -0.18 9.46 -3.09
N LYS A 115 -1.41 9.90 -3.39
CA LYS A 115 -2.65 9.13 -3.21
C LYS A 115 -2.76 7.93 -4.16
N ASP A 116 -2.06 7.95 -5.29
CA ASP A 116 -2.11 6.94 -6.34
C ASP A 116 -0.97 5.90 -6.17
N ALA A 117 0.01 6.19 -5.31
CA ALA A 117 1.14 5.30 -5.06
C ALA A 117 0.72 4.02 -4.32
N VAL A 118 1.05 2.86 -4.91
CA VAL A 118 0.89 1.55 -4.27
C VAL A 118 2.09 1.21 -3.41
N MET A 119 3.27 1.73 -3.71
CA MET A 119 4.45 1.54 -2.86
C MET A 119 5.49 2.63 -3.09
N MET A 120 6.27 2.89 -2.05
CA MET A 120 7.33 3.91 -2.08
C MET A 120 8.69 3.25 -2.27
N VAL A 121 9.56 3.90 -3.04
CA VAL A 121 10.93 3.43 -3.27
C VAL A 121 11.91 4.49 -2.78
N ALA A 122 12.78 4.10 -1.87
CA ALA A 122 13.88 4.90 -1.36
C ALA A 122 15.18 4.46 -2.04
N VAL A 123 15.84 5.39 -2.71
CA VAL A 123 17.06 5.18 -3.48
C VAL A 123 18.23 5.87 -2.80
N LYS A 124 19.30 5.14 -2.56
CA LYS A 124 20.55 5.67 -1.99
C LYS A 124 21.73 5.19 -2.81
N GLN A 125 22.77 6.01 -2.88
CA GLN A 125 23.96 5.69 -3.67
C GLN A 125 24.71 4.48 -3.09
N PHE A 126 24.83 4.40 -1.77
CA PHE A 126 25.68 3.42 -1.11
C PHE A 126 24.88 2.41 -0.28
N ALA A 127 25.29 1.15 -0.29
CA ALA A 127 24.66 0.07 0.48
C ALA A 127 24.62 0.37 2.00
N GLN A 128 25.61 1.10 2.52
CA GLN A 128 25.69 1.49 3.93
C GLN A 128 24.58 2.49 4.35
N GLU A 129 23.95 3.16 3.39
CA GLU A 129 22.86 4.11 3.65
C GLU A 129 21.49 3.45 3.85
N GLN A 130 21.44 2.11 3.96
CA GLN A 130 20.22 1.36 4.21
C GLN A 130 19.37 1.94 5.35
N HIS A 131 19.99 2.36 6.46
CA HIS A 131 19.27 2.97 7.58
C HIS A 131 18.60 4.29 7.19
N ARG A 132 19.25 5.09 6.34
CA ARG A 132 18.70 6.36 5.82
C ARG A 132 17.53 6.11 4.88
N ALA A 133 17.65 5.12 3.99
CA ALA A 133 16.56 4.67 3.11
C ALA A 133 15.35 4.19 3.92
N CYS A 134 15.55 3.32 4.92
CA CYS A 134 14.46 2.84 5.78
C CYS A 134 13.77 3.98 6.54
N ARG A 135 14.54 4.93 7.10
CA ARG A 135 13.99 6.10 7.80
C ARG A 135 13.13 6.95 6.86
N TYR A 136 13.58 7.12 5.62
CA TYR A 136 12.85 7.84 4.60
C TYR A 136 11.54 7.13 4.22
N LEU A 137 11.57 5.81 3.97
CA LEU A 137 10.36 5.03 3.71
C LEU A 137 9.35 5.14 4.85
N ALA A 138 9.81 5.04 6.10
CA ALA A 138 8.93 5.19 7.25
C ALA A 138 8.16 6.52 7.20
N TYR A 139 8.85 7.63 6.87
CA TYR A 139 8.22 8.93 6.70
C TYR A 139 7.22 8.96 5.53
N CYS A 140 7.56 8.39 4.37
CA CYS A 140 6.66 8.39 3.22
C CYS A 140 5.42 7.52 3.45
N THR A 141 5.60 6.37 4.11
CA THR A 141 4.50 5.48 4.51
C THR A 141 3.51 6.18 5.44
N ARG A 142 3.98 7.05 6.34
CA ARG A 142 3.09 7.91 7.14
C ARG A 142 2.14 8.72 6.26
N LYS A 143 2.65 9.31 5.17
CA LYS A 143 1.83 10.09 4.24
C LYS A 143 0.81 9.21 3.54
N LEU A 144 1.23 8.03 3.05
CA LEU A 144 0.31 7.07 2.43
C LEU A 144 -0.87 6.73 3.35
N PHE A 145 -0.61 6.39 4.62
CA PHE A 145 -1.69 6.07 5.55
C PHE A 145 -2.65 7.23 5.80
N THR A 146 -2.15 8.47 5.79
CA THR A 146 -3.00 9.65 5.98
C THR A 146 -3.86 9.99 4.76
N THR A 147 -3.45 9.56 3.56
CA THR A 147 -4.07 10.00 2.30
C THR A 147 -4.92 8.90 1.66
N GLN A 148 -4.55 7.64 1.90
CA GLN A 148 -5.29 6.45 1.49
C GLN A 148 -6.04 5.90 2.70
N LEU A 149 -7.34 6.21 2.78
CA LEU A 149 -8.18 5.85 3.95
C LEU A 149 -8.42 4.35 4.05
N ASN A 150 -8.40 3.66 2.93
CA ASN A 150 -8.53 2.21 2.82
C ASN A 150 -7.18 1.50 2.85
N ARG A 151 -6.21 2.00 3.63
CA ARG A 151 -4.87 1.44 3.69
C ARG A 151 -4.62 0.76 5.04
N ARG A 152 -4.42 -0.56 5.02
CA ARG A 152 -4.20 -1.43 6.20
C ARG A 152 -2.73 -1.64 6.52
N PHE A 153 -1.93 -1.80 5.47
CA PHE A 153 -0.48 -1.87 5.52
C PHE A 153 0.09 -1.26 4.22
N ALA A 154 1.40 -1.02 4.18
CA ALA A 154 2.04 -0.47 2.99
C ALA A 154 3.33 -1.22 2.64
N TRP A 155 3.54 -1.40 1.35
CA TRP A 155 4.81 -1.89 0.81
C TRP A 155 5.76 -0.72 0.53
N GLY A 156 7.05 -1.00 0.65
CA GLY A 156 8.11 -0.11 0.18
C GLY A 156 9.34 -0.89 -0.28
N LEU A 157 10.17 -0.24 -1.06
CA LEU A 157 11.46 -0.76 -1.52
C LEU A 157 12.57 0.17 -1.06
N THR A 158 13.67 -0.38 -0.59
CA THR A 158 14.94 0.35 -0.52
C THR A 158 15.85 -0.16 -1.62
N ALA A 159 16.47 0.73 -2.37
CA ALA A 159 17.52 0.42 -3.34
C ALA A 159 18.78 1.22 -2.97
N CYS A 160 19.75 0.56 -2.36
CA CYS A 160 21.00 1.17 -1.90
C CYS A 160 22.16 0.59 -2.72
N GLY A 161 22.69 1.38 -3.66
CA GLY A 161 23.58 0.87 -4.71
C GLY A 161 22.86 -0.17 -5.59
N THR A 162 23.37 -1.40 -5.63
CA THR A 162 22.74 -2.55 -6.32
C THR A 162 21.90 -3.43 -5.39
N THR A 163 21.82 -3.11 -4.10
CA THR A 163 21.07 -3.91 -3.13
C THR A 163 19.65 -3.38 -2.99
N VAL A 164 18.66 -4.22 -3.28
CA VAL A 164 17.24 -3.95 -3.10
C VAL A 164 16.70 -4.75 -1.90
N ARG A 165 15.79 -4.16 -1.11
CA ARG A 165 15.00 -4.88 -0.10
C ARG A 165 13.55 -4.45 -0.17
N ALA A 166 12.65 -5.41 -0.01
CA ALA A 166 11.24 -5.14 0.25
C ALA A 166 11.03 -4.87 1.73
N CYS A 167 10.17 -3.91 2.03
CA CYS A 167 9.77 -3.52 3.37
C CYS A 167 8.25 -3.58 3.46
N LEU A 168 7.74 -4.27 4.48
CA LEU A 168 6.31 -4.31 4.80
C LEU A 168 6.09 -3.49 6.06
N PHE A 169 5.32 -2.41 5.94
CA PHE A 169 4.91 -1.56 7.05
C PHE A 169 3.51 -1.98 7.50
N ALA A 170 3.44 -2.83 8.51
CA ALA A 170 2.20 -3.17 9.20
C ALA A 170 1.95 -2.20 10.37
N HIS A 171 0.76 -2.29 10.96
CA HIS A 171 0.35 -1.44 12.08
C HIS A 171 1.17 -1.71 13.36
N ASP A 172 1.64 -2.94 13.58
CA ASP A 172 2.36 -3.38 14.78
C ASP A 172 3.88 -3.51 14.58
N LYS A 173 4.33 -3.72 13.34
CA LYS A 173 5.75 -3.97 13.01
C LYS A 173 6.12 -3.57 11.60
N VAL A 174 7.42 -3.41 11.39
CA VAL A 174 8.02 -3.25 10.07
C VAL A 174 8.89 -4.47 9.80
N LEU A 175 8.62 -5.16 8.69
CA LEU A 175 9.41 -6.30 8.23
C LEU A 175 10.24 -5.88 7.03
N SER A 176 11.40 -6.50 6.86
CA SER A 176 12.25 -6.31 5.69
C SER A 176 12.68 -7.67 5.16
N SER A 177 12.68 -7.83 3.84
CA SER A 177 13.17 -9.02 3.17
C SER A 177 14.69 -9.17 3.32
N GLU A 178 15.18 -10.34 2.91
CA GLU A 178 16.61 -10.47 2.58
C GLU A 178 17.01 -9.51 1.46
N ALA A 179 18.31 -9.24 1.36
CA ALA A 179 18.90 -8.38 0.35
C ALA A 179 18.90 -9.06 -1.03
N MET A 180 18.32 -8.38 -2.02
CA MET A 180 18.37 -8.76 -3.43
C MET A 180 19.45 -7.93 -4.13
N ASP A 181 20.60 -8.54 -4.44
CA ASP A 181 21.66 -7.85 -5.18
C ASP A 181 21.42 -7.94 -6.70
N VAL A 182 20.93 -6.87 -7.30
CA VAL A 182 20.57 -6.83 -8.73
C VAL A 182 21.80 -6.84 -9.66
N SER A 183 23.02 -6.72 -9.12
CA SER A 183 24.23 -6.98 -9.91
C SER A 183 24.38 -8.48 -10.24
N THR A 184 23.80 -9.35 -9.43
CA THR A 184 23.81 -10.81 -9.61
C THR A 184 22.60 -11.30 -10.42
N SER A 185 22.75 -12.42 -11.12
CA SER A 185 21.62 -13.06 -11.82
C SER A 185 20.51 -13.46 -10.86
N ASP A 186 20.88 -14.00 -9.69
CA ASP A 186 19.94 -14.53 -8.71
C ASP A 186 19.15 -13.40 -8.05
N GLY A 187 19.81 -12.31 -7.67
CA GLY A 187 19.13 -11.14 -7.11
C GLY A 187 18.20 -10.47 -8.11
N ARG A 188 18.58 -10.38 -9.40
CA ARG A 188 17.66 -9.91 -10.45
C ARG A 188 16.45 -10.82 -10.61
N ARG A 189 16.65 -12.14 -10.62
CA ARG A 189 15.55 -13.10 -10.71
C ARG A 189 14.55 -12.89 -9.58
N VAL A 190 15.02 -12.85 -8.33
CA VAL A 190 14.15 -12.64 -7.15
C VAL A 190 13.43 -11.30 -7.21
N PHE A 191 14.09 -10.23 -7.67
CA PHE A 191 13.45 -8.93 -7.77
C PHE A 191 12.39 -8.87 -8.88
N VAL A 192 12.65 -9.49 -10.04
CA VAL A 192 11.65 -9.63 -11.12
C VAL A 192 10.46 -10.47 -10.64
N GLU A 193 10.70 -11.62 -9.98
CA GLU A 193 9.65 -12.44 -9.37
C GLU A 193 8.78 -11.64 -8.39
N LEU A 194 9.39 -10.79 -7.56
CA LEU A 194 8.66 -9.92 -6.64
C LEU A 194 7.76 -8.93 -7.38
N LEU A 195 8.29 -8.24 -8.39
CA LEU A 195 7.51 -7.28 -9.20
C LEU A 195 6.36 -7.98 -9.93
N THR A 196 6.61 -9.14 -10.54
CA THR A 196 5.60 -9.97 -11.20
C THR A 196 4.54 -10.45 -10.23
N ASN A 197 4.90 -10.88 -9.03
CA ASN A 197 3.91 -11.29 -8.04
C ASN A 197 3.01 -10.12 -7.63
N TRP A 198 3.58 -8.93 -7.46
CA TRP A 198 2.80 -7.73 -7.15
C TRP A 198 1.83 -7.32 -8.27
N THR A 199 2.12 -7.62 -9.54
CA THR A 199 1.17 -7.31 -10.62
C THR A 199 -0.05 -8.23 -10.63
N MET A 200 0.11 -9.46 -10.11
CA MET A 200 -0.93 -10.49 -10.09
C MET A 200 -1.68 -10.59 -8.75
N CYS A 201 -1.16 -9.95 -7.69
CA CYS A 201 -1.77 -9.97 -6.37
C CYS A 201 -3.07 -9.16 -6.33
N GLU A 202 -4.07 -9.66 -5.60
CA GLU A 202 -5.26 -8.87 -5.31
C GLU A 202 -4.93 -7.61 -4.51
N SER A 203 -5.69 -6.53 -4.71
CA SER A 203 -5.48 -5.25 -4.03
C SER A 203 -5.38 -5.37 -2.50
N TRP A 204 -6.09 -6.33 -1.91
CA TRP A 204 -6.04 -6.53 -0.46
C TRP A 204 -4.67 -7.05 0.01
N ARG A 205 -3.97 -7.86 -0.79
CA ARG A 205 -2.56 -8.30 -0.55
C ARG A 205 -1.56 -7.17 -0.75
N LEU A 206 -1.95 -6.14 -1.50
CA LEU A 206 -1.17 -4.91 -1.69
C LEU A 206 -1.43 -3.87 -0.59
N GLY A 207 -2.26 -4.20 0.41
CA GLY A 207 -2.48 -3.38 1.59
C GLY A 207 -3.79 -2.58 1.57
N TYR A 208 -4.62 -2.72 0.54
CA TYR A 208 -5.93 -2.08 0.52
C TYR A 208 -6.95 -2.81 1.38
N ASP A 209 -7.84 -2.06 2.02
CA ASP A 209 -8.97 -2.58 2.78
C ASP A 209 -10.17 -2.78 1.84
N PRO A 210 -10.64 -4.02 1.63
CA PRO A 210 -11.81 -4.26 0.77
C PRO A 210 -13.12 -3.73 1.37
N THR A 211 -13.15 -3.47 2.69
CA THR A 211 -14.35 -2.98 3.41
C THR A 211 -14.49 -1.46 3.39
N ILE A 212 -13.41 -0.73 3.08
CA ILE A 212 -13.41 0.73 2.97
C ILE A 212 -13.25 1.10 1.49
N ARG A 213 -14.34 1.59 0.88
CA ARG A 213 -14.41 1.79 -0.58
C ARG A 213 -14.81 3.22 -0.90
N TYR A 214 -14.25 3.78 -1.96
CA TYR A 214 -14.67 5.08 -2.46
C TYR A 214 -15.66 4.89 -3.60
N ASP A 215 -16.88 5.40 -3.44
CA ASP A 215 -17.87 5.48 -4.51
C ASP A 215 -17.55 6.74 -5.34
N ALA A 216 -17.09 6.53 -6.58
CA ALA A 216 -16.69 7.61 -7.47
C ALA A 216 -17.89 8.42 -8.00
N ASP A 217 -19.04 7.77 -8.17
CA ASP A 217 -20.26 8.39 -8.71
C ASP A 217 -20.90 9.29 -7.67
N LEU A 218 -20.98 8.80 -6.44
CA LEU A 218 -21.59 9.50 -5.31
C LEU A 218 -20.57 10.30 -4.47
N LYS A 219 -19.28 10.22 -4.81
CA LYS A 219 -18.15 10.97 -4.23
C LYS A 219 -18.06 10.88 -2.71
N HIS A 220 -18.21 9.68 -2.16
CA HIS A 220 -18.06 9.46 -0.72
C HIS A 220 -17.41 8.11 -0.42
N TRP A 221 -16.94 7.95 0.81
CA TRP A 221 -16.42 6.68 1.30
C TRP A 221 -17.52 5.86 1.94
N GLU A 222 -17.57 4.59 1.59
CA GLU A 222 -18.40 3.56 2.20
C GLU A 222 -17.55 2.64 3.07
N ILE A 223 -18.09 2.22 4.21
CA ILE A 223 -17.41 1.35 5.18
C ILE A 223 -18.34 0.21 5.54
N ASP A 224 -17.91 -1.02 5.27
CA ASP A 224 -18.61 -2.24 5.66
C ASP A 224 -18.07 -2.72 7.02
N ALA A 225 -18.89 -2.66 8.07
CA ALA A 225 -18.52 -3.08 9.42
C ALA A 225 -19.19 -4.42 9.76
N TYR A 226 -18.36 -5.46 9.91
CA TYR A 226 -18.78 -6.77 10.37
C TYR A 226 -18.88 -6.81 11.91
N ASP A 227 -19.94 -7.41 12.42
CA ASP A 227 -20.12 -7.66 13.84
C ASP A 227 -20.04 -9.15 14.15
N SER A 228 -19.07 -9.52 15.00
CA SER A 228 -18.85 -10.92 15.37
C SER A 228 -19.92 -11.48 16.31
N GLU A 229 -20.71 -10.64 16.98
CA GLU A 229 -21.81 -11.08 17.86
C GLU A 229 -23.05 -11.46 17.04
N THR A 230 -23.46 -10.60 16.10
CA THR A 230 -24.64 -10.85 15.26
C THR A 230 -24.34 -11.60 13.97
N GLN A 231 -23.06 -11.73 13.58
CA GLN A 231 -22.63 -12.32 12.31
C GLN A 231 -23.19 -11.59 11.08
N LEU A 232 -23.42 -10.28 11.21
CA LEU A 232 -23.96 -9.42 10.17
C LEU A 232 -22.99 -8.29 9.83
N THR A 233 -22.99 -7.91 8.56
CA THR A 233 -22.28 -6.73 8.07
C THR A 233 -23.25 -5.59 7.82
N ARG A 234 -22.94 -4.40 8.34
CA ARG A 234 -23.66 -3.17 8.05
C ARG A 234 -22.77 -2.23 7.24
N SER A 235 -23.37 -1.56 6.26
CA SER A 235 -22.66 -0.59 5.43
C SER A 235 -22.95 0.83 5.92
N TYR A 236 -21.92 1.67 5.92
CA TYR A 236 -21.99 3.04 6.40
C TYR A 236 -21.42 4.01 5.37
N ILE A 237 -22.00 5.21 5.30
CA ILE A 237 -21.49 6.32 4.50
C ILE A 237 -20.69 7.24 5.43
N CYS A 238 -19.42 7.42 5.12
CA CYS A 238 -18.52 8.32 5.85
C CYS A 238 -18.87 9.78 5.56
N GLU A 239 -19.22 10.52 6.60
CA GLU A 239 -19.49 11.95 6.53
C GLU A 239 -18.26 12.80 6.86
N ASN A 240 -17.45 12.33 7.82
CA ASN A 240 -16.27 13.05 8.27
C ASN A 240 -15.21 12.10 8.84
N ILE A 241 -13.93 12.50 8.75
CA ILE A 241 -12.79 11.81 9.34
C ILE A 241 -12.35 12.63 10.54
N CYS A 242 -12.65 12.15 11.75
CA CYS A 242 -12.33 12.88 12.99
C CYS A 242 -10.92 12.56 13.52
N CYS A 243 -10.36 11.42 13.16
CA CYS A 243 -8.98 11.04 13.43
C CYS A 243 -8.41 10.33 12.21
N ASN A 244 -7.17 10.69 11.84
CA ASN A 244 -6.47 10.11 10.70
C ASN A 244 -5.20 9.39 11.19
N ALA A 245 -4.70 8.44 10.39
CA ALA A 245 -3.56 7.59 10.71
C ALA A 245 -2.22 8.33 10.61
N TYR A 246 -2.01 9.32 11.48
CA TYR A 246 -0.82 10.19 11.47
C TYR A 246 0.44 9.57 12.08
N SER A 247 0.46 8.30 12.48
CA SER A 247 1.62 7.67 13.13
C SER A 247 2.09 6.45 12.34
N ILE A 248 3.42 6.23 12.33
CA ILE A 248 4.07 5.05 11.72
C ILE A 248 4.15 3.89 12.72
N PHE A 249 4.04 4.17 14.02
CA PHE A 249 4.03 3.16 15.08
C PHE A 249 2.87 3.41 16.04
N GLY A 250 2.26 2.35 16.55
CA GLY A 250 1.06 2.41 17.38
C GLY A 250 -0.18 2.05 16.58
N ARG A 251 -1.38 2.44 17.05
CA ARG A 251 -2.64 1.84 16.57
C ARG A 251 -3.02 2.16 15.11
N HIS A 252 -2.30 3.07 14.41
CA HIS A 252 -2.59 3.50 13.02
C HIS A 252 -4.08 3.77 12.77
N THR A 253 -4.74 4.32 13.79
CA THR A 253 -6.19 4.35 13.83
C THR A 253 -6.75 5.50 13.02
N ARG A 254 -7.79 5.20 12.25
CA ARG A 254 -8.72 6.18 11.71
C ARG A 254 -10.05 6.08 12.43
N CYS A 255 -10.65 7.24 12.65
CA CYS A 255 -11.99 7.32 13.22
C CYS A 255 -12.88 8.09 12.27
N PHE A 256 -13.99 7.48 11.87
CA PHE A 256 -14.95 7.99 10.91
C PHE A 256 -16.26 8.31 11.62
N VAL A 257 -16.78 9.51 11.41
CA VAL A 257 -18.18 9.81 11.67
C VAL A 257 -18.95 9.37 10.45
N ALA A 258 -19.88 8.45 10.64
CA ALA A 258 -20.61 7.83 9.55
C ALA A 258 -22.08 7.66 9.90
N ARG A 259 -22.92 7.53 8.88
CA ARG A 259 -24.33 7.17 9.01
C ARG A 259 -24.57 5.85 8.29
N GLU A 260 -25.55 5.08 8.75
CA GLU A 260 -25.89 3.81 8.12
C GLU A 260 -26.40 4.04 6.69
N LYS A 261 -25.95 3.19 5.75
CA LYS A 261 -26.40 3.22 4.36
C LYS A 261 -27.78 2.57 4.29
N THR A 262 -28.81 3.38 4.08
CA THR A 262 -30.18 2.89 3.83
C THR A 262 -30.35 2.48 2.38
N ALA A 263 -31.35 1.64 2.10
CA ALA A 263 -31.61 1.12 0.75
C ALA A 263 -32.04 2.19 -0.27
N ASP A 264 -32.39 3.41 0.17
CA ASP A 264 -32.82 4.50 -0.70
C ASP A 264 -31.73 5.60 -0.80
N PRO A 265 -30.96 5.67 -1.90
CA PRO A 265 -29.89 6.66 -2.07
C PRO A 265 -30.41 8.11 -2.18
N ALA A 266 -31.70 8.33 -2.47
CA ALA A 266 -32.29 9.68 -2.50
C ALA A 266 -32.53 10.26 -1.09
N SER A 267 -32.53 9.41 -0.06
CA SER A 267 -32.65 9.81 1.35
C SER A 267 -31.31 10.19 2.01
N ALA A 268 -30.20 10.12 1.26
CA ALA A 268 -28.84 10.44 1.72
C ALA A 268 -28.67 11.88 2.27
N ALA A 269 -29.67 12.73 2.10
CA ALA A 269 -29.72 14.11 2.59
C ALA A 269 -30.45 14.27 3.94
N ASP A 270 -30.87 13.19 4.60
CA ASP A 270 -31.50 13.30 5.92
C ASP A 270 -30.44 13.57 7.01
N GLN A 271 -30.22 14.85 7.30
CA GLN A 271 -29.27 15.34 8.29
C GLN A 271 -29.56 14.83 9.72
N ASP A 272 -30.77 14.32 9.97
CA ASP A 272 -31.21 13.80 11.28
C ASP A 272 -30.96 12.30 11.47
N SER A 273 -30.35 11.61 10.49
CA SER A 273 -30.00 10.19 10.66
C SER A 273 -29.01 9.97 11.82
N PRO A 274 -29.20 8.92 12.64
CA PRO A 274 -28.28 8.58 13.71
C PRO A 274 -26.86 8.36 13.18
N LYS A 275 -25.88 8.97 13.86
CA LYS A 275 -24.47 8.87 13.50
C LYS A 275 -23.74 7.90 14.41
N VAL A 276 -22.81 7.17 13.82
CA VAL A 276 -21.89 6.28 14.53
C VAL A 276 -20.46 6.80 14.41
N LEU A 277 -19.63 6.44 15.39
CA LEU A 277 -18.19 6.62 15.33
C LEU A 277 -17.56 5.26 15.03
N ILE A 278 -17.04 5.09 13.82
CA ILE A 278 -16.34 3.87 13.40
C ILE A 278 -14.86 4.04 13.67
N LYS A 279 -14.25 3.05 14.30
CA LYS A 279 -12.80 2.97 14.53
C LYS A 279 -12.26 1.76 13.77
N ASP A 280 -11.34 1.99 12.83
CA ASP A 280 -10.89 0.95 11.87
C ASP A 280 -10.05 -0.16 12.48
N SER A 281 -9.37 0.12 13.60
CA SER A 281 -8.33 -0.75 14.14
C SER A 281 -8.40 -0.82 15.66
N TRP A 282 -8.24 -2.02 16.19
CA TRP A 282 -8.03 -2.30 17.60
C TRP A 282 -6.69 -3.03 17.80
N THR A 283 -6.20 -3.06 19.02
CA THR A 283 -4.96 -3.80 19.29
C THR A 283 -5.26 -5.29 19.18
N HIS A 284 -4.50 -6.02 18.38
CA HIS A 284 -4.67 -7.46 18.28
C HIS A 284 -4.36 -8.10 19.65
N PRO A 285 -5.15 -9.09 20.13
CA PRO A 285 -4.77 -9.89 21.28
C PRO A 285 -3.40 -10.53 21.05
N ILE A 286 -2.49 -10.36 22.02
CA ILE A 286 -1.14 -10.95 21.97
C ILE A 286 -1.28 -12.49 21.97
N SER A 287 -0.45 -13.16 21.17
CA SER A 287 -0.44 -14.59 20.86
C SER A 287 -0.82 -15.55 22.01
N PRO A 288 -1.34 -16.75 21.68
CA PRO A 288 -1.65 -17.79 22.67
C PRO A 288 -0.42 -18.11 23.54
N GLY A 289 -0.55 -17.90 24.84
CA GLY A 289 0.54 -18.05 25.83
C GLY A 289 0.83 -16.81 26.67
N SER A 290 0.24 -15.65 26.35
CA SER A 290 0.20 -14.51 27.26
C SER A 290 -0.99 -14.63 28.22
N ASP A 291 -0.78 -14.39 29.52
CA ASP A 291 -1.80 -14.50 30.58
C ASP A 291 -2.96 -13.48 30.44
N VAL A 292 -2.93 -12.60 29.43
CA VAL A 292 -3.96 -11.57 29.19
C VAL A 292 -4.29 -11.52 27.71
N ALA A 293 -5.28 -12.32 27.29
CA ALA A 293 -5.96 -12.11 26.02
C ALA A 293 -6.82 -10.84 26.14
N ARG A 294 -6.25 -9.71 25.71
CA ARG A 294 -6.97 -8.43 25.66
C ARG A 294 -7.74 -8.37 24.34
N ASP A 295 -9.06 -8.43 24.42
CA ASP A 295 -9.99 -8.23 23.29
C ASP A 295 -10.84 -6.98 23.57
N GLU A 296 -10.49 -5.86 22.94
CA GLU A 296 -11.20 -4.61 23.14
C GLU A 296 -12.67 -4.66 22.73
N VAL A 297 -13.03 -5.45 21.72
CA VAL A 297 -14.42 -5.57 21.29
C VAL A 297 -15.21 -6.31 22.36
N ALA A 298 -14.67 -7.40 22.92
CA ALA A 298 -15.29 -8.11 24.03
C ALA A 298 -15.47 -7.20 25.26
N TYR A 299 -14.43 -6.45 25.65
CA TYR A 299 -14.53 -5.50 26.78
C TYR A 299 -15.58 -4.40 26.53
N LEU A 300 -15.69 -3.89 25.30
CA LEU A 300 -16.70 -2.89 24.97
C LEU A 300 -18.13 -3.46 24.99
N ARG A 301 -18.30 -4.75 24.67
CA ARG A 301 -19.58 -5.47 24.86
C ARG A 301 -19.93 -5.62 26.33
N GLU A 302 -18.98 -6.00 27.18
CA GLU A 302 -19.21 -6.07 28.64
C GLU A 302 -19.63 -4.72 29.21
N ILE A 303 -18.93 -3.64 28.83
CA ILE A 303 -19.29 -2.26 29.25
C ILE A 303 -20.70 -1.90 28.77
N ARG A 304 -21.03 -2.19 27.51
CA ARG A 304 -22.37 -1.97 26.94
C ARG A 304 -23.44 -2.69 27.77
N ASP A 305 -23.21 -3.96 28.09
CA ASP A 305 -24.19 -4.81 28.77
C ASP A 305 -24.38 -4.40 30.24
N GLU A 306 -23.32 -3.96 30.91
CA GLU A 306 -23.42 -3.37 32.26
C GLU A 306 -24.17 -2.04 32.26
N LEU A 307 -23.85 -1.13 31.33
CA LEU A 307 -24.53 0.16 31.22
C LEU A 307 -26.02 0.02 30.86
N ALA A 308 -26.38 -1.00 30.07
CA ALA A 308 -27.77 -1.27 29.69
C ALA A 308 -28.68 -1.65 30.88
N LYS A 309 -28.11 -1.98 32.04
CA LYS A 309 -28.87 -2.28 33.27
C LYS A 309 -29.44 -1.03 33.93
N ASP A 310 -28.89 0.16 33.64
CA ASP A 310 -29.33 1.43 34.20
C ASP A 310 -29.83 2.39 33.12
N ASN A 311 -31.16 2.45 32.98
CA ASN A 311 -31.82 3.31 31.99
C ASN A 311 -31.55 4.82 32.20
N THR A 312 -31.07 5.24 33.38
CA THR A 312 -30.72 6.65 33.62
C THR A 312 -29.46 7.07 32.87
N LEU A 313 -28.64 6.11 32.45
CA LEU A 313 -27.40 6.33 31.70
C LEU A 313 -27.60 6.33 30.18
N ASN A 314 -28.83 6.08 29.70
CA ASN A 314 -29.14 6.11 28.27
C ASN A 314 -28.81 7.47 27.66
N GLY A 315 -27.99 7.46 26.60
CA GLY A 315 -27.51 8.68 25.94
C GLY A 315 -26.42 9.44 26.70
N THR A 316 -25.97 8.96 27.87
CA THR A 316 -24.88 9.58 28.64
C THR A 316 -23.51 9.10 28.16
N TYR A 317 -23.38 7.80 27.83
CA TYR A 317 -22.12 7.19 27.40
C TYR A 317 -22.23 6.61 25.99
N PRO A 318 -21.12 6.60 25.22
CA PRO A 318 -21.07 5.87 23.95
C PRO A 318 -21.35 4.39 24.16
N ARG A 319 -22.13 3.81 23.25
CA ARG A 319 -22.45 2.39 23.23
C ARG A 319 -21.75 1.72 22.05
N LEU A 320 -21.22 0.52 22.25
CA LEU A 320 -20.78 -0.30 21.13
C LEU A 320 -22.01 -0.81 20.36
N GLU A 321 -22.13 -0.39 19.10
CA GLU A 321 -23.19 -0.82 18.18
C GLU A 321 -22.83 -2.11 17.44
N ALA A 322 -21.58 -2.26 17.05
CA ALA A 322 -21.03 -3.39 16.29
C ALA A 322 -19.51 -3.47 16.50
N GLY A 323 -18.94 -4.67 16.38
CA GLY A 323 -17.49 -4.82 16.35
C GLY A 323 -17.04 -6.23 15.96
N GLY A 324 -15.90 -6.32 15.30
CA GLY A 324 -15.36 -7.59 14.82
C GLY A 324 -14.02 -7.40 14.14
N MET A 325 -13.45 -8.50 13.67
CA MET A 325 -12.30 -8.46 12.76
C MET A 325 -12.79 -8.24 11.32
N VAL A 326 -11.99 -7.52 10.54
CA VAL A 326 -12.26 -7.33 9.11
C VAL A 326 -12.23 -8.70 8.43
N GLN A 327 -13.25 -8.96 7.62
CA GLN A 327 -13.38 -10.20 6.86
C GLN A 327 -12.96 -9.98 5.41
N ILE A 328 -12.01 -10.77 4.94
CA ILE A 328 -11.52 -10.75 3.57
C ILE A 328 -12.11 -11.92 2.82
N MET A 329 -12.68 -11.64 1.65
CA MET A 329 -13.07 -12.67 0.70
C MET A 329 -11.81 -13.18 -0.02
N CYS A 330 -11.45 -14.43 0.24
CA CYS A 330 -10.38 -15.17 -0.43
C CYS A 330 -10.98 -16.20 -1.41
N SER A 331 -10.14 -16.77 -2.27
CA SER A 331 -10.53 -17.86 -3.18
C SER A 331 -11.18 -19.04 -2.46
N ASP A 332 -10.70 -19.36 -1.25
CA ASP A 332 -11.12 -20.53 -0.48
C ASP A 332 -12.18 -20.23 0.59
N GLY A 333 -12.70 -19.00 0.62
CA GLY A 333 -13.76 -18.58 1.56
C GLY A 333 -13.46 -17.24 2.23
N VAL A 334 -14.04 -17.03 3.41
CA VAL A 334 -13.86 -15.81 4.21
C VAL A 334 -12.74 -16.05 5.22
N ALA A 335 -11.76 -15.14 5.25
CA ALA A 335 -10.67 -15.16 6.21
C ALA A 335 -10.64 -13.88 7.06
N ASP A 336 -10.20 -14.02 8.30
CA ASP A 336 -10.01 -12.86 9.19
C ASP A 336 -8.72 -12.11 8.83
N ASP A 337 -8.80 -10.79 8.79
CA ASP A 337 -7.66 -9.93 8.52
C ASP A 337 -6.64 -9.95 9.66
N THR A 338 -5.67 -10.84 9.54
CA THR A 338 -4.59 -10.99 10.50
C THR A 338 -3.24 -10.75 9.83
N THR A 339 -2.21 -10.40 10.62
CA THR A 339 -0.85 -10.39 10.09
C THR A 339 -0.41 -11.77 9.61
N GLN A 340 -0.99 -12.84 10.16
CA GLN A 340 -0.74 -14.20 9.70
C GLN A 340 -1.26 -14.35 8.27
N LEU A 341 -2.50 -13.96 7.98
CA LEU A 341 -3.08 -14.00 6.63
C LEU A 341 -2.25 -13.20 5.60
N ILE A 342 -1.65 -12.08 6.01
CA ILE A 342 -0.75 -11.29 5.15
C ILE A 342 0.56 -12.04 4.85
N LEU A 343 1.01 -12.92 5.74
CA LEU A 343 2.32 -13.59 5.69
C LEU A 343 2.23 -15.09 5.40
N GLU A 344 1.04 -15.70 5.40
CA GLU A 344 0.83 -17.15 5.44
C GLU A 344 1.35 -17.88 4.20
N ASP A 345 1.40 -17.21 3.05
CA ASP A 345 2.02 -17.75 1.84
C ASP A 345 3.56 -17.83 1.89
N ILE A 346 4.21 -17.27 2.92
CA ILE A 346 5.66 -17.39 3.10
C ILE A 346 6.04 -18.77 3.68
N ALA A 347 5.12 -19.45 4.38
CA ALA A 347 5.41 -20.67 5.14
C ALA A 347 5.09 -21.98 4.39
N GLU A 348 4.19 -21.97 3.41
CA GLU A 348 3.86 -23.18 2.64
C GLU A 348 4.87 -23.45 1.51
N ASP A 349 5.41 -22.41 0.87
CA ASP A 349 6.40 -22.55 -0.22
C ASP A 349 7.82 -22.92 0.29
N THR A 350 8.08 -22.78 1.60
CA THR A 350 9.32 -23.30 2.22
C THR A 350 9.26 -24.80 2.56
N ARG A 351 8.10 -25.45 2.47
CA ARG A 351 7.98 -26.91 2.67
C ARG A 351 8.02 -27.71 1.37
N ALA A 352 7.99 -27.02 0.22
CA ALA A 352 8.05 -27.63 -1.11
C ALA A 352 9.43 -27.56 -1.80
N LYS A 353 10.48 -27.12 -1.09
CA LYS A 353 11.88 -27.12 -1.58
C LYS A 353 12.76 -28.10 -0.81
#